data_AF-A0A926GXM1-F1
#
_entry.id   AF-A0A926GXM1-F1
#
_cell.length_a   1.000
_cell.length_b   1.000
_cell.length_c   1.000
_cell.angle_alpha   90.00
_cell.angle_beta   90.00
_cell.angle_gamma   90.00
#
_symmetry.space_group_name_H-M   'P 1'
#
loop_
_entity.id
_entity.type
_entity.pdbx_description
1 polymer ?
#
loop_
_entity_poly.entity_id
_entity_poly.type
_entity_poly.pdbx_seq_one_letter_code
_entity_poly.pdbx_strand_id
1 'polypeptide(L)' 'MDSELIRGVIKQRMAAQYLHEWIFMWLSSLLTNFVEYQKLGRILGSRTAVKINEYDGRLPDILFV' A
#
# COMPACT_ATOMS: atom_id res chain seq x y z
N MET A 1 1.33 8.30 13.50
CA MET A 1 0.02 8.31 12.80
C MET A 1 0.32 8.46 11.33
N ASP A 2 -0.10 7.49 10.52
CA ASP A 2 0.12 7.53 9.08
C ASP A 2 -0.84 8.54 8.45
N SER A 3 -0.38 9.30 7.45
CA SER A 3 -1.17 10.35 6.81
C SER A 3 -0.94 10.36 5.30
N GLU A 4 -1.97 10.70 4.55
CA GLU A 4 -1.95 10.87 3.09
C GLU A 4 -2.13 12.33 2.71
N LEU A 5 -1.60 12.71 1.55
CA LEU A 5 -1.88 14.01 0.94
C LEU A 5 -2.96 13.82 -0.13
N ILE A 6 -4.11 14.45 0.07
CA ILE A 6 -5.27 14.30 -0.81
C ILE A 6 -5.73 15.68 -1.23
N ARG A 7 -5.51 16.04 -2.50
CA ARG A 7 -5.85 17.36 -3.07
C ARG A 7 -5.33 18.52 -2.22
N GLY A 8 -4.05 18.43 -1.81
CA GLY A 8 -3.37 19.45 -1.01
C GLY A 8 -3.73 19.42 0.49
N VAL A 9 -4.54 18.47 0.96
CA VAL A 9 -4.94 18.33 2.36
C VAL A 9 -4.33 17.08 2.99
N ILE A 10 -3.67 17.25 4.14
CA ILE A 10 -3.17 16.12 4.94
C ILE A 10 -4.37 15.45 5.61
N LYS A 11 -4.58 14.16 5.34
CA LYS A 11 -5.59 13.33 6.01
C LYS A 11 -4.93 12.21 6.77
N GLN A 12 -5.26 12.09 8.06
CA GLN A 12 -4.83 10.96 8.87
C GLN A 12 -5.55 9.67 8.43
N ARG A 13 -4.80 8.58 8.36
CA ARG A 13 -5.39 7.25 8.16
C ARG A 13 -5.92 6.72 9.48
N MET A 14 -7.05 6.03 9.41
CA MET A 14 -7.52 5.20 10.50
C MET A 14 -6.52 4.06 10.73
N ALA A 15 -6.30 3.71 12.00
CA ALA A 15 -5.49 2.55 12.33
C ALA A 15 -6.12 1.28 11.73
N ALA A 16 -5.29 0.43 11.14
CA ALA A 16 -5.72 -0.85 10.62
C ALA A 16 -6.29 -1.72 11.75
N GLN A 17 -7.38 -2.42 11.45
CA GLN A 17 -7.98 -3.39 12.35
C GLN A 17 -7.41 -4.78 12.04
N TYR A 18 -7.50 -5.71 12.99
CA TYR A 18 -6.98 -7.08 12.82
C TYR A 18 -7.45 -7.76 11.52
N LEU A 19 -8.74 -7.61 11.18
CA LEU A 19 -9.29 -8.18 9.95
C LEU A 19 -8.62 -7.63 8.68
N HIS A 20 -8.31 -6.33 8.66
CA HIS A 20 -7.60 -5.69 7.56
C HIS A 20 -6.18 -6.27 7.44
N GLU A 21 -5.44 -6.35 8.55
CA GLU A 21 -4.08 -6.90 8.58
C GLU A 21 -4.04 -8.37 8.15
N TRP A 22 -5.00 -9.17 8.57
CA TRP A 22 -5.09 -10.58 8.19
C TRP A 22 -5.30 -10.75 6.68
N ILE A 23 -6.23 -9.99 6.08
CA ILE A 23 -6.48 -10.01 4.64
C ILE A 23 -5.27 -9.48 3.87
N PHE A 24 -4.66 -8.39 4.34
CA PHE A 24 -3.45 -7.81 3.76
C PHE A 24 -2.31 -8.84 3.71
N MET A 25 -2.03 -9.52 4.81
CA MET A 25 -0.98 -10.53 4.89
C MET A 25 -1.23 -11.71 3.94
N TRP A 26 -2.45 -12.22 3.90
CA TRP A 26 -2.82 -13.32 3.00
C TRP A 26 -2.64 -12.92 1.51
N LEU A 27 -3.20 -11.78 1.11
CA LEU A 27 -3.15 -11.33 -0.27
C LEU A 27 -1.73 -10.93 -0.71
N SER A 28 -0.98 -10.24 0.15
CA SER A 28 0.39 -9.85 -0.12
C SER A 28 1.30 -11.08 -0.35
N SER A 29 1.13 -12.12 0.47
CA SER A 29 1.86 -13.39 0.30
C SER A 29 1.56 -14.06 -1.05
N LEU A 30 0.27 -14.16 -1.40
CA LEU A 30 -0.15 -14.76 -2.67
C LEU A 30 0.41 -14.01 -3.88
N LEU A 31 0.30 -12.68 -3.89
CA LEU A 31 0.78 -11.85 -4.99
C LEU A 31 2.30 -11.85 -5.09
N THR A 32 3.01 -11.79 -3.97
CA THR A 32 4.48 -11.79 -3.95
C THR A 32 5.01 -13.08 -4.57
N ASN A 33 4.50 -14.24 -4.14
CA ASN A 33 4.91 -15.53 -4.69
C ASN A 33 4.67 -15.61 -6.21
N PHE A 34 3.51 -15.15 -6.68
CA PHE A 34 3.18 -15.16 -8.10
C PHE A 34 4.10 -14.26 -8.92
N VAL A 35 4.27 -13.00 -8.48
CA VAL A 35 5.06 -11.99 -9.19
C VAL A 35 6.54 -12.37 -9.24
N GLU A 36 7.09 -12.90 -8.15
CA GLU A 36 8.50 -13.33 -8.09
C GLU A 36 8.75 -14.56 -8.98
N TYR A 37 7.85 -15.56 -8.92
CA TYR A 37 7.96 -16.75 -9.77
C TYR A 37 7.92 -16.41 -11.26
N GLN A 38 7.03 -15.49 -11.65
CA GLN A 38 6.87 -15.05 -13.04
C GLN A 38 7.87 -13.95 -13.45
N LYS A 39 8.70 -13.46 -12.52
CA LYS A 39 9.66 -12.36 -12.73
C LYS A 39 9.01 -11.09 -13.30
N LEU A 40 7.83 -10.74 -12.80
CA LEU A 40 7.03 -9.62 -13.33
C LEU A 40 7.33 -8.27 -12.69
N GLY A 41 7.96 -8.24 -11.51
CA GLY A 41 8.16 -7.01 -10.76
C GLY A 41 8.28 -7.26 -9.25
N ARG A 42 7.71 -6.36 -8.45
CA ARG A 42 7.71 -6.47 -6.98
C ARG A 42 6.41 -6.01 -6.33
N ILE A 43 6.02 -6.68 -5.25
CA ILE A 43 4.94 -6.24 -4.37
C ILE A 43 5.53 -5.45 -3.19
N LEU A 44 4.92 -4.29 -2.90
CA LEU A 44 5.27 -3.40 -1.79
C LEU A 44 4.07 -3.23 -0.86
N GLY A 45 4.33 -3.13 0.44
CA GLY A 45 3.29 -3.06 1.47
C GLY A 45 2.87 -1.65 1.86
N SER A 46 1.95 -1.59 2.83
CA SER A 46 1.18 -0.42 3.28
C SER A 46 1.97 0.81 3.77
N ARG A 47 3.29 0.67 3.96
CA ARG A 47 4.21 1.74 4.37
C ARG A 47 4.92 2.44 3.21
N THR A 48 4.59 2.06 1.97
CA THR A 48 5.21 2.62 0.77
C THR A 48 4.44 3.85 0.32
N ALA A 49 4.99 5.04 0.55
CA ALA A 49 4.39 6.28 0.06
C ALA A 49 4.60 6.42 -1.45
N VAL A 50 3.51 6.67 -2.17
CA VAL A 50 3.50 6.89 -3.62
C VAL A 50 3.15 8.34 -3.89
N LYS A 51 4.11 9.09 -4.45
CA LYS A 51 3.84 10.44 -4.97
C LYS A 51 3.08 10.30 -6.30
N ILE A 52 1.90 10.91 -6.38
CA ILE A 52 1.13 11.00 -7.62
C ILE A 52 1.44 12.33 -8.30
N ASN A 53 1.35 13.44 -7.56
CA ASN A 53 1.73 14.78 -8.01
C ASN A 53 2.15 15.63 -6.79
N GLU A 54 2.26 16.95 -6.93
CA GLU A 54 2.65 17.85 -5.83
C GLU A 54 1.59 18.00 -4.72
N TYR A 55 0.34 17.66 -5.03
CA TYR A 55 -0.83 17.79 -4.17
C TYR A 55 -1.48 16.45 -3.82
N ASP A 56 -0.95 15.34 -4.31
CA ASP A 56 -1.48 14.00 -4.06
C ASP A 56 -0.36 13.00 -3.81
N GLY A 57 -0.45 12.33 -2.66
CA GLY A 57 0.43 11.25 -2.24
C GLY A 57 -0.34 10.23 -1.41
N ARG A 58 -0.19 8.95 -1.75
CA ARG A 58 -0.95 7.85 -1.16
C ARG A 58 -0.07 6.86 -0.44
N LEU A 59 -0.65 6.19 0.56
CA LEU A 59 -0.13 5.03 1.27
C LEU A 59 -1.06 3.85 0.95
N PRO A 60 -0.98 3.30 -0.26
CA PRO A 60 -1.81 2.15 -0.64
C PRO A 60 -1.48 0.95 0.24
N ASP A 61 -2.46 0.10 0.54
CA ASP A 61 -2.25 -1.10 1.34
C ASP A 61 -1.32 -2.10 0.65
N ILE A 62 -1.46 -2.27 -0.66
CA ILE A 62 -0.62 -3.12 -1.51
C ILE A 62 -0.32 -2.37 -2.81
N LEU A 63 0.93 -2.42 -3.26
CA LEU A 63 1.37 -1.83 -4.52
C LEU A 63 2.17 -2.85 -5.33
N PHE A 64 1.90 -2.96 -6.63
CA PHE A 64 2.73 -3.69 -7.58
C PHE A 64 3.50 -2.69 -8.43
N VAL A 65 4.81 -2.95 -8.63
CA VAL A 65 5.72 -2.17 -9.46
C VAL A 65 6.43 -3.09 -10.43
#